data_AF-A0A7J9FN92-F1
#
_entry.id   AF-A0A7J9FN92-F1
#
_cell.length_a   1.000
_cell.length_b   1.000
_cell.length_c   1.000
_cell.angle_alpha   90.00
_cell.angle_beta   90.00
_cell.angle_gamma   90.00
#
_symmetry.space_group_name_H-M   'P 1'
#
loop_
_entity.id
_entity.type
_entity.pdbx_description
1 polymer ?
#
loop_
_entity_poly.entity_id
_entity_poly.type
_entity_poly.pdbx_seq_one_letter_code
_entity_poly.pdbx_strand_id
1 'polypeptide(L)'
;MSNAWKQIHWMKRITVGAATTPEYHGWWSKRINHNIPRPREECVRSIEEHLRVVPSELEIIKQDFEKRSSELGKKIEQVEEERMRLGLDVDIHKLEAEKLRKWKNKAEEDLDSLKTDYKKLHLSLRKSVLGKTSEQWRQEIKEEKTKADQ
;
A
#
# COMPACT_ATOMS: atom_id res chain seq x y z
N MET A 1 9.28 70.21 -12.56
CA MET A 1 9.41 70.27 -14.03
C MET A 1 8.09 70.05 -14.81
N SER A 2 7.01 69.54 -14.20
CA SER A 2 5.77 69.22 -14.96
C SER A 2 4.86 70.43 -15.30
N ASN A 3 5.05 71.58 -14.64
CA ASN A 3 4.12 72.71 -14.77
C ASN A 3 4.38 73.55 -16.04
N ALA A 4 5.65 73.75 -16.42
CA ALA A 4 6.03 74.48 -17.63
C ALA A 4 5.60 73.73 -18.92
N TRP A 5 5.70 72.40 -18.91
CA TRP A 5 5.29 71.57 -20.06
C TRP A 5 3.77 71.60 -20.29
N LYS A 6 2.99 71.60 -19.20
CA LYS A 6 1.53 71.75 -19.26
C LYS A 6 1.13 73.13 -19.78
N GLN A 7 1.81 74.21 -19.37
CA GLN A 7 1.54 75.56 -19.87
C GLN A 7 1.86 75.72 -21.36
N ILE A 8 3.01 75.22 -21.83
CA ILE A 8 3.38 75.29 -23.26
C ILE A 8 2.40 74.48 -24.12
N HIS A 9 1.97 73.30 -23.65
CA HIS A 9 0.99 72.48 -24.37
C HIS A 9 -0.38 73.15 -24.45
N TRP A 10 -0.81 73.84 -23.39
CA TRP A 10 -2.07 74.60 -23.38
C TRP A 10 -2.01 75.82 -24.32
N MET A 11 -0.93 76.60 -24.30
CA MET A 11 -0.77 77.73 -25.21
C MET A 11 -0.73 77.27 -26.68
N LYS A 12 -0.04 76.17 -27.00
CA LYS A 12 -0.04 75.59 -28.36
C LYS A 12 -1.44 75.17 -28.83
N ARG A 13 -2.29 74.62 -27.95
CA ARG A 13 -3.69 74.31 -28.29
C ARG A 13 -4.54 75.55 -28.54
N ILE A 14 -4.32 76.62 -27.78
CA ILE A 14 -5.08 77.88 -27.93
C ILE A 14 -4.65 78.63 -29.20
N THR A 15 -3.34 78.70 -29.50
CA THR A 15 -2.83 79.36 -30.72
C THR A 15 -3.23 78.62 -31.99
N VAL A 16 -3.29 77.28 -31.97
CA VAL A 16 -3.80 76.48 -33.10
C VAL A 16 -5.32 76.60 -33.24
N GLY A 17 -6.06 76.68 -32.13
CA GLY A 17 -7.52 76.83 -32.15
C GLY A 17 -8.01 78.14 -32.79
N ALA A 18 -7.25 79.23 -32.66
CA ALA A 18 -7.60 80.53 -33.25
C ALA A 18 -7.37 80.63 -34.78
N ALA A 19 -6.57 79.72 -35.36
CA ALA A 19 -6.26 79.69 -36.80
C ALA A 19 -7.08 78.64 -37.59
N THR A 20 -7.93 77.87 -36.91
CA THR A 20 -8.77 76.85 -37.56
C THR A 20 -10.04 77.46 -38.12
N THR A 21 -10.19 77.42 -39.46
CA THR A 21 -11.41 77.84 -40.15
C THR A 21 -12.63 77.04 -39.67
N PRO A 22 -13.86 77.60 -39.72
CA PRO A 22 -15.09 76.93 -39.27
C PRO A 22 -15.34 75.56 -39.93
N GLU A 23 -14.74 75.32 -41.10
CA GLU A 23 -14.82 74.05 -41.82
C GLU A 23 -14.14 72.89 -41.08
N TYR A 24 -13.09 73.15 -40.29
CA TYR A 24 -12.38 72.10 -39.56
C TYR A 24 -13.26 71.47 -38.47
N HIS A 25 -14.07 72.28 -37.78
CA HIS A 25 -14.94 71.78 -36.73
C HIS A 25 -16.12 70.96 -37.31
N GLY A 26 -16.64 71.35 -38.48
CA GLY A 26 -17.63 70.58 -39.23
C GLY A 26 -17.07 69.25 -39.77
N TRP A 27 -15.82 69.25 -40.21
CA TRP A 27 -15.11 68.05 -40.66
C TRP A 27 -14.75 67.10 -39.51
N TRP A 28 -14.45 67.62 -38.32
CA TRP A 28 -14.17 66.82 -37.12
C TRP A 28 -15.44 66.19 -36.54
N SER A 29 -16.55 66.94 -36.48
CA SER A 29 -17.85 66.40 -36.05
C SER A 29 -18.36 65.27 -36.95
N LYS A 30 -18.01 65.27 -38.25
CA LYS A 30 -18.31 64.17 -39.18
C LYS A 30 -17.44 62.91 -38.97
N ARG A 31 -16.30 63.01 -38.26
CA ARG A 31 -15.37 61.87 -38.05
C ARG A 31 -15.59 61.09 -36.75
N ILE A 32 -16.50 61.53 -35.88
CA ILE A 32 -17.09 60.68 -34.84
C ILE A 32 -18.07 59.74 -35.56
N ASN A 33 -17.85 58.46 -35.85
CA ASN A 33 -16.80 57.51 -35.52
C ASN A 33 -17.06 56.28 -36.43
N HIS A 34 -16.45 56.21 -37.61
CA HIS A 34 -16.57 55.03 -38.50
C HIS A 34 -15.41 54.05 -38.32
N ASN A 35 -14.48 54.36 -37.40
CA ASN A 35 -13.27 53.59 -37.13
C ASN A 35 -13.28 52.86 -35.77
N ILE A 36 -14.34 52.98 -34.96
CA ILE A 36 -14.61 51.94 -33.96
C ILE A 36 -15.19 50.78 -34.76
N PRO A 37 -14.47 49.63 -34.86
CA PRO A 37 -15.11 48.44 -35.38
C PRO A 37 -16.31 48.18 -34.47
N ARG A 38 -17.50 48.11 -35.06
CA ARG A 38 -18.66 47.50 -34.40
C ARG A 38 -18.15 46.20 -33.76
N PRO A 39 -18.33 45.97 -32.45
CA PRO A 39 -17.87 44.72 -31.85
C PRO A 39 -18.45 43.61 -32.71
N ARG A 40 -17.59 42.80 -33.36
CA ARG A 40 -18.09 41.68 -34.15
C ARG A 40 -18.95 40.86 -33.21
N GLU A 41 -20.20 40.60 -33.56
CA GLU A 41 -21.08 39.71 -32.79
C GLU A 41 -20.52 38.28 -32.68
N GLU A 42 -19.48 37.94 -33.46
CA GLU A 42 -18.66 36.73 -33.29
C GLU A 42 -17.75 36.76 -32.05
N CYS A 43 -17.55 37.94 -31.45
CA CYS A 43 -16.84 38.14 -30.17
C CYS A 43 -17.79 38.02 -28.97
N VAL A 44 -18.96 37.41 -29.16
CA VAL A 44 -19.84 36.90 -28.08
C VAL A 44 -19.44 35.48 -27.68
N ARG A 45 -18.28 34.99 -28.12
CA ARG A 45 -17.55 34.00 -27.32
C ARG A 45 -17.07 34.73 -26.08
N SER A 46 -17.76 34.53 -24.98
CA SER A 46 -17.59 35.28 -23.74
C SER A 46 -16.11 35.34 -23.36
N ILE A 47 -15.69 36.42 -22.70
CA ILE A 47 -14.36 36.51 -22.09
C ILE A 47 -14.10 35.25 -21.23
N GLU A 48 -15.16 34.70 -20.63
CA GLU A 48 -15.23 33.40 -19.95
C GLU A 48 -14.74 32.21 -20.79
N GLU A 49 -15.09 32.14 -22.08
CA GLU A 49 -14.66 31.09 -23.01
C GLU A 49 -13.19 31.23 -23.40
N HIS A 50 -12.66 32.46 -23.42
CA HIS A 50 -11.23 32.75 -23.61
C HIS A 50 -10.40 32.60 -22.32
N LEU A 51 -11.05 32.73 -21.16
CA LEU A 51 -10.50 32.46 -19.82
C LEU A 51 -10.73 31.00 -19.39
N ARG A 52 -11.38 30.18 -20.22
CA ARG A 52 -11.50 28.74 -20.01
C ARG A 52 -10.09 28.18 -20.08
N VAL A 53 -9.47 28.05 -18.91
CA VAL A 53 -8.13 27.49 -18.72
C VAL A 53 -8.20 26.04 -19.20
N VAL A 54 -7.91 25.82 -20.48
CA VAL A 54 -7.64 24.48 -20.99
C VAL A 54 -6.40 24.02 -20.24
N PRO A 55 -6.47 22.94 -19.46
CA PRO A 55 -5.30 22.40 -18.78
C PRO A 55 -4.21 22.19 -19.82
N SER A 56 -3.03 22.73 -19.57
CA SER A 56 -1.89 22.47 -20.46
C SER A 56 -1.62 20.97 -20.49
N GLU A 57 -1.07 20.47 -21.60
CA GLU A 57 -0.68 19.06 -21.71
C GLU A 57 0.21 18.62 -20.53
N LEU A 58 1.07 19.52 -20.04
CA LEU A 58 1.91 19.29 -18.86
C LEU A 58 1.11 19.15 -17.57
N GLU A 59 0.03 19.91 -17.40
CA GLU A 59 -0.82 19.83 -16.22
C GLU A 59 -1.62 18.54 -16.18
N ILE A 60 -2.08 18.05 -17.34
CA ILE A 60 -2.72 16.73 -17.50
C ILE A 60 -1.71 15.63 -17.14
N ILE A 61 -0.50 15.68 -17.71
CA ILE A 61 0.56 14.70 -17.44
C ILE A 61 0.93 14.68 -15.95
N LYS A 62 1.00 15.85 -15.31
CA LYS A 62 1.31 15.95 -13.87
C LYS A 62 0.24 15.28 -13.02
N GLN A 63 -1.03 15.56 -13.29
CA GLN A 63 -2.14 14.93 -12.56
C GLN A 63 -2.18 13.42 -12.75
N ASP A 64 -1.95 12.93 -13.96
CA ASP A 64 -1.86 11.50 -14.25
C ASP A 64 -0.69 10.83 -13.52
N PHE A 65 0.45 11.51 -13.44
CA PHE A 65 1.60 11.02 -12.69
C PHE A 65 1.32 10.94 -11.19
N GLU A 66 0.72 11.98 -10.60
CA GLU A 66 0.32 12.00 -9.18
C GLU A 66 -0.71 10.90 -8.87
N LYS A 67 -1.66 10.66 -9.78
CA LYS A 67 -2.63 9.57 -9.63
C LYS A 67 -1.93 8.21 -9.63
N ARG A 68 -1.07 7.95 -10.61
CA ARG A 68 -0.32 6.69 -10.72
C ARG A 68 0.61 6.47 -9.53
N SER A 69 1.28 7.51 -9.06
CA SER A 69 2.18 7.41 -7.91
C SER A 69 1.42 7.08 -6.62
N SER A 70 0.23 7.66 -6.42
CA SER A 70 -0.66 7.32 -5.31
C SER A 70 -1.15 5.88 -5.38
N GLU A 71 -1.58 5.42 -6.56
CA GLU A 71 -2.00 4.02 -6.77
C GLU A 71 -0.87 3.03 -6.51
N LEU A 72 0.36 3.35 -6.93
CA LEU A 72 1.55 2.54 -6.64
C LEU A 72 1.88 2.54 -5.15
N GLY A 73 1.78 3.68 -4.47
CA GLY A 73 1.98 3.77 -3.02
C GLY A 73 1.05 2.83 -2.26
N LYS A 74 -0.25 2.82 -2.60
CA LYS A 74 -1.23 1.92 -1.98
C LYS A 74 -0.92 0.43 -2.23
N LYS A 75 -0.46 0.10 -3.45
CA LYS A 75 -0.05 -1.28 -3.77
C LYS A 75 1.19 -1.72 -2.99
N ILE A 76 2.15 -0.81 -2.81
CA ILE A 76 3.35 -1.08 -2.01
C ILE A 76 2.95 -1.34 -0.56
N GLU A 77 2.12 -0.46 0.02
CA GLU A 77 1.62 -0.62 1.40
C GLU A 77 0.90 -1.97 1.59
N GLN A 78 -0.02 -2.33 0.67
CA GLN A 78 -0.69 -3.62 0.70
C GLN A 78 0.28 -4.81 0.67
N VAL A 79 1.28 -4.77 -0.22
CA VAL A 79 2.28 -5.85 -0.33
C VAL A 79 3.16 -5.91 0.92
N GLU A 80 3.49 -4.77 1.53
CA GLU A 80 4.25 -4.73 2.78
C GLU A 80 3.45 -5.33 3.95
N GLU A 81 2.15 -5.05 4.05
CA GLU A 81 1.25 -5.66 5.02
C GLU A 81 1.14 -7.18 4.83
N GLU A 82 0.93 -7.63 3.59
CA GLU A 82 0.88 -9.06 3.25
C GLU A 82 2.21 -9.75 3.59
N ARG A 83 3.35 -9.12 3.28
CA ARG A 83 4.67 -9.64 3.64
C ARG A 83 4.84 -9.77 5.16
N MET A 84 4.39 -8.78 5.94
CA MET A 84 4.46 -8.85 7.40
C MET A 84 3.60 -10.00 7.95
N ARG A 85 2.36 -10.16 7.46
CA ARG A 85 1.50 -11.28 7.86
C ARG A 85 2.11 -12.63 7.55
N LEU A 86 2.60 -12.82 6.33
CA LEU A 86 3.26 -14.06 5.92
C LEU A 86 4.52 -14.35 6.73
N GLY A 87 5.28 -13.31 7.09
CA GLY A 87 6.44 -13.45 7.98
C GLY A 87 6.06 -14.04 9.34
N LEU A 88 4.97 -13.57 9.93
CA LEU A 88 4.45 -14.11 11.19
C LEU A 88 3.99 -15.56 11.06
N ASP A 89 3.27 -15.91 9.98
CA ASP A 89 2.81 -17.28 9.73
C ASP A 89 3.99 -18.26 9.61
N VAL A 90 5.07 -17.84 8.92
CA VAL A 90 6.30 -18.64 8.81
C VAL A 90 6.94 -18.88 10.18
N ASP A 91 7.02 -17.86 11.03
CA ASP A 91 7.58 -18.01 12.38
C ASP A 91 6.73 -18.91 13.28
N ILE A 92 5.40 -18.81 13.18
CA ILE A 92 4.46 -19.70 13.88
C ILE A 92 4.69 -21.15 13.46
N HIS A 93 4.69 -21.43 12.16
CA HIS A 93 4.91 -22.79 11.65
C HIS A 93 6.27 -23.35 12.03
N LYS A 94 7.31 -22.51 12.03
CA LYS A 94 8.65 -22.91 12.49
C LYS A 94 8.63 -23.33 13.97
N LEU A 95 7.95 -22.56 14.83
CA LEU A 95 7.82 -22.88 16.25
C LEU A 95 7.03 -24.18 16.49
N GLU A 96 5.94 -24.38 15.75
CA GLU A 96 5.15 -25.61 15.81
C GLU A 96 5.97 -26.83 15.38
N ALA A 97 6.71 -26.73 14.27
CA ALA A 97 7.57 -27.80 13.78
C ALA A 97 8.68 -28.16 14.79
N GLU A 98 9.25 -27.17 15.47
CA GLU A 98 10.26 -27.40 16.50
C GLU A 98 9.67 -28.13 17.72
N LYS A 99 8.47 -27.73 18.18
CA LYS A 99 7.76 -28.43 19.25
C LYS A 99 7.48 -29.89 18.86
N LEU A 100 6.97 -30.11 17.66
CA LEU A 100 6.70 -31.45 17.13
C LEU A 100 7.98 -32.31 17.09
N ARG A 101 9.12 -31.74 16.67
CA ARG A 101 10.41 -32.46 16.72
C ARG A 101 10.80 -32.86 18.14
N LYS A 102 10.64 -31.98 19.13
CA LYS A 102 10.96 -32.28 20.52
C LYS A 102 10.10 -33.43 21.06
N TRP A 103 8.79 -33.39 20.82
CA TRP A 103 7.88 -34.45 21.23
C TRP A 103 8.19 -35.78 20.52
N LYS A 104 8.49 -35.75 19.22
CA LYS A 104 8.88 -36.94 18.47
C LYS A 104 10.14 -37.58 19.05
N ASN A 105 11.20 -36.79 19.27
CA ASN A 105 12.45 -37.32 19.81
C ASN A 105 12.25 -37.95 21.19
N LYS A 106 11.46 -37.31 22.07
CA LYS A 106 11.15 -37.86 23.39
C LYS A 106 10.38 -39.19 23.29
N ALA A 107 9.37 -39.26 22.42
CA ALA A 107 8.61 -40.50 22.21
C ALA A 107 9.49 -41.62 21.64
N GLU A 108 10.48 -41.28 20.82
CA GLU A 108 11.45 -42.23 20.26
C GLU A 108 12.42 -42.75 21.34
N GLU A 109 12.93 -41.86 22.21
CA GLU A 109 13.72 -42.25 23.38
C GLU A 109 12.95 -43.17 24.34
N ASP A 110 11.69 -42.84 24.63
CA ASP A 110 10.80 -43.64 25.49
C ASP A 110 10.54 -45.02 24.87
N LEU A 111 10.34 -45.08 23.54
CA LEU A 111 10.14 -46.33 22.80
C LEU A 111 11.39 -47.21 22.82
N ASP A 112 12.57 -46.62 22.61
CA ASP A 112 13.84 -47.35 22.66
C ASP A 112 14.11 -47.90 24.06
N SER A 113 13.86 -47.10 25.10
CA SER A 113 13.91 -47.55 26.49
C SER A 113 13.00 -48.77 26.72
N LEU A 114 11.72 -48.65 26.37
CA LEU A 114 10.74 -49.72 26.51
C LEU A 114 11.16 -50.99 25.75
N LYS A 115 11.70 -50.84 24.55
CA LYS A 115 12.22 -51.95 23.73
C LYS A 115 13.39 -52.65 24.41
N THR A 116 14.28 -51.91 25.08
CA THR A 116 15.37 -52.52 25.86
C THR A 116 14.86 -53.27 27.08
N ASP A 117 13.90 -52.71 27.81
CA ASP A 117 13.36 -53.35 29.02
C ASP A 117 12.53 -54.59 28.68
N TYR A 118 11.76 -54.55 27.60
CA TYR A 118 11.07 -55.72 27.08
C TYR A 118 12.04 -56.86 26.72
N LYS A 119 13.15 -56.55 26.03
CA LYS A 119 14.18 -57.55 25.70
C LYS A 119 14.79 -58.16 26.97
N LYS A 120 15.08 -57.35 27.99
CA LYS A 120 15.58 -57.84 29.28
C LYS A 120 14.56 -58.77 29.95
N LEU A 121 13.30 -58.36 30.06
CA LEU A 121 12.23 -59.16 30.66
C LEU A 121 12.06 -60.50 29.93
N HIS A 122 12.04 -60.49 28.60
CA HIS A 122 11.97 -61.71 27.80
C HIS A 122 13.17 -62.64 28.03
N LEU A 123 14.39 -62.09 28.13
CA LEU A 123 15.59 -62.87 28.47
C LEU A 123 15.52 -63.44 29.89
N SER A 124 15.04 -62.67 30.87
CA SER A 124 14.85 -63.12 32.25
C SER A 124 13.81 -64.24 32.34
N LEU A 125 12.67 -64.10 31.64
CA LEU A 125 11.64 -65.13 31.54
C LEU A 125 12.20 -66.41 30.89
N ARG A 126 12.95 -66.26 29.79
CA ARG A 126 13.59 -67.42 29.15
C ARG A 126 14.54 -68.13 30.12
N LYS A 127 15.34 -67.40 30.90
CA LYS A 127 16.25 -67.98 31.90
C LYS A 127 15.51 -68.70 33.03
N SER A 128 14.43 -68.11 33.58
CA SER A 128 13.66 -68.74 34.64
C SER A 128 12.90 -69.99 34.16
N VAL A 129 12.45 -69.99 32.90
CA VAL A 129 11.79 -71.13 32.27
C VAL A 129 12.79 -72.24 31.90
N LEU A 130 14.01 -71.90 31.44
CA LEU A 130 15.01 -72.88 31.00
C LEU A 130 15.53 -73.78 32.13
N GLY A 131 15.43 -73.34 33.38
CA GLY A 131 15.92 -74.08 34.56
C GLY A 131 14.89 -74.97 35.25
N LYS A 132 13.59 -74.86 34.90
CA LYS A 132 12.51 -75.60 35.57
C LYS A 132 12.06 -76.80 34.75
N THR A 133 12.10 -78.00 35.33
CA THR A 133 11.46 -79.20 34.76
C THR A 133 9.94 -79.09 34.87
N SER A 134 9.19 -79.75 33.97
CA SER A 134 7.71 -79.72 33.96
C SER A 134 7.07 -80.10 35.30
N GLU A 135 7.73 -80.93 36.11
CA GLU A 135 7.27 -81.32 37.44
C GLU A 135 7.33 -80.17 38.45
N GLN A 136 8.38 -79.36 38.42
CA GLN A 136 8.49 -78.18 39.29
C GLN A 136 7.37 -77.17 39.01
N TRP A 137 7.00 -76.99 37.74
CA TRP A 137 5.85 -76.17 37.35
C TRP A 137 4.51 -76.70 37.89
N ARG A 138 4.31 -78.01 37.89
CA ARG A 138 3.08 -78.62 38.42
C ARG A 138 2.97 -78.49 39.94
N GLN A 139 4.09 -78.46 40.64
CA GLN A 139 4.13 -78.32 42.09
C GLN A 139 3.88 -76.87 42.52
N GLU A 140 4.48 -75.89 41.83
CA GLU A 140 4.27 -74.46 42.07
C GLU A 140 2.80 -74.05 41.83
N ILE A 141 2.19 -74.52 40.73
CA ILE A 141 0.75 -74.29 40.46
C ILE A 141 -0.16 -74.93 41.53
N LYS A 142 0.24 -76.07 42.11
CA LYS A 142 -0.51 -76.69 43.22
C LYS A 142 -0.41 -75.87 44.49
N GLU A 143 0.78 -75.43 44.87
CA GLU A 143 1.01 -74.60 46.06
C GLU A 143 0.30 -73.24 45.98
N GLU A 144 0.27 -72.62 44.80
CA GLU A 144 -0.37 -71.33 44.57
C GLU A 144 -1.90 -71.42 44.60
N LYS A 145 -2.48 -72.51 44.06
CA LYS A 145 -3.91 -72.83 44.22
C LYS A 145 -4.29 -73.02 45.69
N THR A 146 -3.49 -73.78 46.46
CA THR A 146 -3.77 -73.98 47.89
C THR A 146 -3.64 -72.71 48.72
N LYS A 147 -2.85 -71.71 48.29
CA LYS A 147 -2.74 -70.41 48.97
C LYS A 147 -3.88 -69.45 48.61
N ALA A 148 -4.46 -69.56 47.42
CA ALA A 148 -5.57 -68.71 47.00
C ALA A 148 -6.92 -69.17 47.59
N ASP A 149 -7.02 -70.45 47.97
CA ASP A 149 -8.21 -71.05 48.59
C ASP A 149 -8.25 -70.92 50.14
N GLN A 150 -7.28 -70.18 50.73
CA GLN A 150 -7.12 -69.98 52.18
C GLN A 150 -7.37 -68.52 52.57
#